data_AF-Q7PUT4-F1
#
_entry.id   AF-Q7PUT4-F1
#
_cell.length_a   1.000
_cell.length_b   1.000
_cell.length_c   1.000
_cell.angle_alpha   90.00
_cell.angle_beta   90.00
_cell.angle_gamma   90.00
#
_symmetry.space_group_name_H-M   'P 1'
#
loop_
_entity.id
_entity.type
_entity.pdbx_description
1 polymer ?
#
loop_
_entity_poly.entity_id
_entity_poly.type
_entity_poly.pdbx_seq_one_letter_code
_entity_poly.pdbx_strand_id
1 'polypeptide(L)'
;MLITTMSPLMSKAISLCHFRPRFNLVVRLFSVSIYHNTRLAEVGRLELPKAQGKYETGQLFLHRVFGYRGVILFPWLARVYDRDLPNQAKGNQLEGASSDANDSGSGDGNTGKEVQKKTHTFYQVLIDQRDCPYIRAQTEAVTFLGNQESSRSLYAIPGLDYVAHEDILPYSSGEQHPLQHELFDKFLAHQPDKDPPFVAQETLRAWQKKNHPWLELSDVHKETTEGIRVTVIPFYMGCRETPAASVYWWRYCIRLENLGELSVQLRERHWRIFSLSGTLETVRGRGVVGQEPILSPRLPAFQYSSHVSLQAPSGHMWGTFRMEREDGHMFDCRIPPFSLESKPDDNSGNGSIDDANTTLGSKQPSGASGGGDDSTPSSTTTPTSSTKPNTKNNKNDGDDAV
;
A
#
# COMPACT_ATOMS: atom_id res chain seq x y z
N MET A 1 1.67 -10.64 -21.66
CA MET A 1 1.10 -9.61 -22.55
C MET A 1 2.27 -9.08 -23.39
N LEU A 2 2.30 -9.34 -24.70
CA LEU A 2 3.37 -8.87 -25.58
C LEU A 2 2.73 -7.90 -26.58
N ILE A 3 3.22 -6.66 -26.59
CA ILE A 3 2.84 -5.65 -27.57
C ILE A 3 3.73 -5.87 -28.78
N THR A 4 3.16 -6.38 -29.87
CA THR A 4 3.89 -6.61 -31.11
C THR A 4 3.78 -5.39 -32.01
N THR A 5 4.90 -4.73 -32.28
CA THR A 5 5.08 -3.93 -33.51
C THR A 5 5.66 -4.86 -34.59
N MET A 6 5.01 -4.90 -35.74
CA MET A 6 5.36 -5.77 -36.87
C MET A 6 6.45 -5.14 -37.75
N SER A 7 7.46 -5.92 -38.14
CA SER A 7 8.11 -5.82 -39.46
C SER A 7 8.77 -7.16 -39.86
N PRO A 8 8.88 -7.52 -41.16
CA PRO A 8 9.01 -8.91 -41.59
C PRO A 8 10.41 -9.35 -42.05
N LEU A 9 10.66 -10.65 -41.82
CA LEU A 9 11.55 -11.63 -42.47
C LEU A 9 12.59 -11.19 -43.52
N MET A 10 13.81 -11.73 -43.39
CA MET A 10 14.43 -12.57 -44.42
C MET A 10 15.39 -13.63 -43.84
N SER A 11 15.44 -14.77 -44.52
CA SER A 11 16.08 -16.04 -44.17
C SER A 11 17.23 -16.38 -45.13
N LYS A 12 18.15 -17.26 -44.68
CA LYS A 12 19.09 -18.19 -45.40
C LYS A 12 20.49 -18.11 -44.77
N ALA A 13 21.36 -19.13 -44.73
CA ALA A 13 21.31 -20.59 -44.78
C ALA A 13 22.76 -21.09 -44.53
N ILE A 14 22.91 -22.16 -43.74
CA ILE A 14 23.83 -23.32 -43.85
C ILE A 14 25.29 -23.10 -44.32
N SER A 15 26.24 -23.58 -43.51
CA SER A 15 27.52 -24.16 -43.97
C SER A 15 27.84 -25.44 -43.20
N LEU A 16 28.58 -26.34 -43.85
CA LEU A 16 28.58 -27.79 -43.71
C LEU A 16 29.97 -28.32 -43.27
N CYS A 17 29.99 -29.57 -42.79
CA CYS A 17 31.11 -30.55 -42.73
C CYS A 17 31.96 -30.63 -41.44
N HIS A 18 31.90 -31.77 -40.72
CA HIS A 18 32.85 -32.89 -40.89
C HIS A 18 32.52 -34.16 -40.07
N PHE A 19 33.00 -35.27 -40.62
CA PHE A 19 32.79 -36.71 -40.41
C PHE A 19 33.29 -37.32 -39.09
N ARG A 20 32.58 -38.32 -38.53
CA ARG A 20 33.09 -39.67 -38.12
C ARG A 20 31.99 -40.55 -37.49
N PRO A 21 31.92 -41.88 -37.79
CA PRO A 21 30.87 -42.75 -37.26
C PRO A 21 31.34 -43.55 -36.03
N ARG A 22 30.50 -43.67 -35.01
CA ARG A 22 30.52 -44.79 -34.05
C ARG A 22 29.09 -45.20 -33.72
N PHE A 23 28.83 -46.49 -33.90
CA PHE A 23 27.61 -47.19 -33.51
C PHE A 23 27.23 -46.87 -32.06
N ASN A 24 26.00 -46.42 -31.83
CA ASN A 24 25.37 -46.51 -30.52
C ASN A 24 23.86 -46.75 -30.65
N LEU A 25 23.41 -47.60 -29.75
CA LEU A 25 22.10 -48.22 -29.59
C LEU A 25 20.95 -47.19 -29.57
N VAL A 26 19.84 -47.55 -30.20
CA VAL A 26 18.60 -46.77 -30.29
C VAL A 26 17.95 -46.61 -28.91
N VAL A 27 17.72 -45.36 -28.52
CA VAL A 27 16.57 -44.98 -27.69
C VAL A 27 15.90 -43.80 -28.39
N ARG A 28 14.85 -44.07 -29.17
CA ARG A 28 13.95 -43.02 -29.65
C ARG A 28 13.14 -42.53 -28.45
N LEU A 29 13.68 -41.55 -27.74
CA LEU A 29 12.86 -40.66 -26.93
C LEU A 29 11.94 -39.92 -27.91
N PHE A 30 10.67 -40.30 -27.94
CA PHE A 30 9.63 -39.45 -28.50
C PHE A 30 9.56 -38.20 -27.63
N SER A 31 10.31 -37.17 -28.00
CA SER A 31 10.04 -35.82 -27.50
C SER A 31 8.71 -35.40 -28.12
N VAL A 32 7.64 -35.57 -27.35
CA VAL A 32 6.37 -34.91 -27.65
C VAL A 32 6.62 -33.43 -27.38
N SER A 33 6.98 -32.68 -28.41
CA SER A 33 6.88 -31.22 -28.37
C SER A 33 5.40 -30.89 -28.23
N ILE A 34 4.95 -30.69 -26.99
CA ILE A 34 3.66 -30.08 -26.71
C ILE A 34 3.78 -28.62 -27.17
N TYR A 35 3.40 -28.37 -28.43
CA TYR A 35 3.19 -27.03 -28.93
C TYR A 35 2.09 -26.39 -28.09
N HIS A 36 2.47 -25.56 -27.13
CA HIS A 36 1.54 -24.67 -26.47
C HIS A 36 1.14 -23.63 -27.49
N ASN A 37 0.03 -23.86 -28.19
CA ASN A 37 -0.58 -22.85 -29.03
C ASN A 37 -1.05 -21.71 -28.11
N THR A 38 -0.22 -20.66 -27.98
CA THR A 38 -0.60 -19.45 -27.26
C THR A 38 -1.63 -18.70 -28.09
N ARG A 39 -2.91 -18.80 -27.71
CA ARG A 39 -3.98 -18.01 -28.32
C ARG A 39 -4.11 -16.71 -27.55
N LEU A 40 -3.95 -15.58 -28.22
CA LEU A 40 -4.28 -14.28 -27.66
C LEU A 40 -5.81 -14.15 -27.59
N ALA A 41 -6.31 -13.65 -26.47
CA ALA A 41 -7.72 -13.32 -26.26
C ALA A 41 -7.84 -11.81 -25.98
N GLU A 42 -8.84 -11.18 -26.57
CA GLU A 42 -9.20 -9.80 -26.22
C GLU A 42 -9.88 -9.82 -24.86
N VAL A 43 -9.31 -9.10 -23.89
CA VAL A 43 -9.83 -8.97 -22.52
C VAL A 43 -10.42 -7.58 -22.24
N GLY A 44 -10.18 -6.63 -23.15
CA GLY A 44 -10.64 -5.25 -23.03
C GLY A 44 -9.97 -4.29 -24.00
N ARG A 45 -10.42 -3.04 -23.99
CA ARG A 45 -9.95 -1.95 -24.87
C ARG A 45 -9.44 -0.79 -24.02
N LEU A 46 -8.19 -0.38 -24.25
CA LEU A 46 -7.61 0.79 -23.59
C LEU A 46 -8.37 2.08 -23.95
N GLU A 47 -8.55 2.92 -22.94
CA GLU A 47 -9.16 4.23 -23.01
C GLU A 47 -8.10 5.32 -22.84
N LEU A 48 -8.44 6.55 -23.21
CA LEU A 48 -7.55 7.68 -23.02
C LEU A 48 -7.45 8.03 -21.52
N PRO A 49 -6.23 8.16 -20.96
CA PRO A 49 -6.07 8.67 -19.60
C PRO A 49 -6.72 10.05 -19.45
N LYS A 50 -7.45 10.26 -18.34
CA LYS A 50 -8.12 11.53 -18.07
C LYS A 50 -7.05 12.57 -17.73
N ALA A 51 -7.05 13.70 -18.44
CA ALA A 51 -6.21 14.85 -18.06
C ALA A 51 -6.86 15.67 -16.92
N GLN A 52 -8.19 15.61 -16.82
CA GLN A 52 -9.01 16.34 -15.85
C GLN A 52 -10.16 15.45 -15.37
N GLY A 53 -10.64 15.72 -14.16
CA GLY A 53 -11.69 14.93 -13.53
C GLY A 53 -11.14 13.68 -12.84
N LYS A 54 -12.03 12.94 -12.17
CA LYS A 54 -11.68 11.71 -11.45
C LYS A 54 -12.13 10.49 -12.25
N TYR A 55 -11.48 9.36 -12.01
CA TYR A 55 -12.05 8.06 -12.35
C TYR A 55 -13.12 7.68 -11.34
N GLU A 56 -14.15 6.99 -11.83
CA GLU A 56 -15.28 6.54 -11.04
C GLU A 56 -14.99 5.17 -10.40
N THR A 57 -15.73 4.84 -9.34
CA THR A 57 -15.76 3.49 -8.79
C THR A 57 -16.13 2.48 -9.88
N GLY A 58 -15.42 1.35 -9.94
CA GLY A 58 -15.64 0.30 -10.92
C GLY A 58 -14.83 0.45 -12.21
N GLN A 59 -14.11 1.55 -12.39
CA GLN A 59 -13.20 1.73 -13.53
C GLN A 59 -12.10 0.65 -13.49
N LEU A 60 -12.01 -0.14 -14.56
CA LEU A 60 -10.90 -1.07 -14.77
C LEU A 60 -9.67 -0.31 -15.30
N PHE A 61 -8.47 -0.74 -14.91
CA PHE A 61 -7.24 -0.13 -15.36
C PHE A 61 -6.07 -1.12 -15.38
N LEU A 62 -5.05 -0.81 -16.17
CA LEU A 62 -3.70 -1.36 -16.03
C LEU A 62 -2.84 -0.35 -15.27
N HIS A 63 -2.10 -0.79 -14.26
CA HIS A 63 -1.14 0.08 -13.59
C HIS A 63 -0.01 0.42 -14.57
N ARG A 64 0.22 1.71 -14.84
CA ARG A 64 1.17 2.19 -15.86
C ARG A 64 2.59 1.66 -15.65
N VAL A 65 3.04 1.62 -14.39
CA VAL A 65 4.39 1.18 -14.03
C VAL A 65 4.48 -0.32 -13.73
N PHE A 66 3.62 -0.86 -12.88
CA PHE A 66 3.68 -2.27 -12.49
C PHE A 66 2.92 -3.24 -13.39
N GLY A 67 2.11 -2.74 -14.33
CA GLY A 67 1.46 -3.54 -15.38
C GLY A 67 0.31 -4.44 -14.93
N TYR A 68 -0.07 -4.41 -13.65
CA TYR A 68 -1.16 -5.25 -13.14
C TYR A 68 -2.54 -4.71 -13.53
N ARG A 69 -3.52 -5.61 -13.64
CA ARG A 69 -4.94 -5.25 -13.76
C ARG A 69 -5.50 -4.88 -12.40
N GLY A 70 -6.29 -3.82 -12.38
CA GLY A 70 -6.97 -3.37 -11.17
C GLY A 70 -8.34 -2.79 -11.46
N VAL A 71 -9.10 -2.59 -10.38
CA VAL A 71 -10.37 -1.86 -10.39
C VAL A 71 -10.37 -0.78 -9.31
N ILE A 72 -10.88 0.40 -9.65
CA ILE A 72 -10.96 1.53 -8.73
C ILE A 72 -12.13 1.34 -7.76
N LEU A 73 -11.87 1.50 -6.46
CA LEU A 73 -12.90 1.50 -5.42
C LEU A 73 -13.40 2.91 -5.15
N PHE A 74 -12.50 3.85 -4.82
CA PHE A 74 -12.86 5.25 -4.59
C PHE A 74 -11.64 6.18 -4.59
N PRO A 75 -11.83 7.47 -4.86
CA PRO A 75 -10.77 8.47 -4.86
C PRO A 75 -10.43 8.99 -3.46
N TRP A 76 -9.16 9.36 -3.28
CA TRP A 76 -8.62 10.10 -2.15
C TRP A 76 -7.96 11.39 -2.65
N LEU A 77 -8.06 12.46 -1.86
CA LEU A 77 -7.31 13.69 -2.12
C LEU A 77 -6.12 13.75 -1.17
N ALA A 78 -4.92 13.77 -1.73
CA ALA A 78 -3.67 13.75 -1.00
C ALA A 78 -2.88 15.02 -1.22
N ARG A 79 -2.27 15.55 -0.16
CA ARG A 79 -1.27 16.60 -0.26
C ARG A 79 0.05 15.99 -0.70
N VAL A 80 0.56 16.41 -1.85
CA VAL A 80 1.83 15.96 -2.38
C VAL A 80 2.90 17.00 -2.06
N TYR A 81 3.92 16.56 -1.32
CA TYR A 81 5.13 17.29 -1.02
C TYR A 81 6.21 16.81 -1.99
N ASP A 82 6.24 17.42 -3.17
CA ASP A 82 7.21 17.12 -4.21
C ASP A 82 8.41 18.06 -4.10
N ARG A 83 9.56 17.51 -3.68
CA ARG A 83 10.80 18.26 -3.50
C ARG A 83 11.58 18.47 -4.81
N ASP A 84 11.13 17.85 -5.91
CA ASP A 84 11.74 18.03 -7.23
C ASP A 84 11.23 19.31 -7.91
N LEU A 85 10.07 19.81 -7.47
CA LEU A 85 9.50 21.04 -8.00
C LEU A 85 10.16 22.28 -7.35
N PRO A 86 10.61 23.26 -8.16
CA PRO A 86 11.14 24.49 -7.62
C PRO A 86 10.07 25.22 -6.82
N ASN A 87 10.41 25.63 -5.60
CA ASN A 87 9.52 26.38 -4.75
C ASN A 87 9.26 27.75 -5.40
N GLN A 88 8.05 27.98 -5.95
CA GLN A 88 7.65 29.31 -6.43
C GLN A 88 7.31 30.22 -5.24
N ALA A 89 8.29 30.51 -4.38
CA ALA A 89 8.15 31.47 -3.30
C ALA A 89 8.58 32.87 -3.77
N LYS A 90 7.58 33.69 -4.12
CA LYS A 90 7.55 35.17 -4.16
C LYS A 90 8.65 35.90 -4.95
N GLY A 91 8.47 35.99 -6.27
CA GLY A 91 9.00 37.07 -7.09
C GLY A 91 7.88 37.99 -7.57
N ASN A 92 7.39 38.87 -6.69
CA ASN A 92 6.66 40.08 -7.08
C ASN A 92 6.47 40.98 -5.85
N GLN A 93 7.47 41.80 -5.55
CA GLN A 93 7.30 43.18 -5.10
C GLN A 93 8.64 43.94 -5.14
N LEU A 94 8.66 44.94 -6.04
CA LEU A 94 9.36 46.23 -5.97
C LEU A 94 10.84 46.31 -6.40
N GLU A 95 11.01 46.79 -7.63
CA GLU A 95 12.13 47.66 -8.02
C GLU A 95 12.16 48.91 -7.10
N GLY A 96 13.35 49.29 -6.63
CA GLY A 96 13.54 50.52 -5.87
C GLY A 96 14.90 50.66 -5.18
N ALA A 97 15.92 50.97 -5.97
CA ALA A 97 17.14 51.75 -5.66
C ALA A 97 17.96 51.56 -4.36
N SER A 98 19.27 51.43 -4.62
CA SER A 98 20.43 52.00 -3.91
C SER A 98 21.35 51.09 -3.08
N SER A 99 22.61 51.50 -3.11
CA SER A 99 23.91 50.88 -2.83
C SER A 99 24.20 50.59 -1.36
N ASP A 100 24.97 49.52 -1.08
CA ASP A 100 26.32 49.61 -0.48
C ASP A 100 26.90 48.22 -0.15
N ALA A 101 28.22 48.19 0.02
CA ALA A 101 29.11 47.02 0.03
C ALA A 101 29.27 46.29 1.39
N ASN A 102 29.92 45.12 1.31
CA ASN A 102 30.53 44.27 2.36
C ASN A 102 29.60 43.45 3.27
N ASP A 103 29.75 42.12 3.29
CA ASP A 103 30.65 41.40 4.20
C ASP A 103 30.45 39.87 4.11
N SER A 104 31.54 39.16 4.30
CA SER A 104 31.71 37.71 4.40
C SER A 104 31.03 37.09 5.62
N GLY A 105 30.37 35.94 5.43
CA GLY A 105 29.82 35.14 6.53
C GLY A 105 29.32 33.78 6.06
N SER A 106 30.20 32.78 6.10
CA SER A 106 29.88 31.37 5.93
C SER A 106 29.00 30.87 7.08
N GLY A 107 27.75 30.54 6.78
CA GLY A 107 26.81 29.89 7.70
C GLY A 107 26.00 28.84 6.96
N ASP A 108 26.38 27.58 7.16
CA ASP A 108 25.61 26.40 6.78
C ASP A 108 24.31 26.36 7.59
N GLY A 109 23.25 26.93 7.03
CA GLY A 109 21.90 26.92 7.58
C GLY A 109 20.96 26.28 6.58
N ASN A 110 20.83 24.96 6.64
CA ASN A 110 19.80 24.21 5.93
C ASN A 110 18.41 24.50 6.56
N THR A 111 17.95 25.74 6.48
CA THR A 111 16.62 26.17 6.87
C THR A 111 15.63 25.69 5.81
N GLY A 112 14.63 24.92 6.26
CA GLY A 112 13.70 24.17 5.42
C GLY A 112 13.18 24.94 4.22
N LYS A 113 13.53 24.45 3.02
CA LYS A 113 12.85 24.86 1.80
C LYS A 113 11.38 24.46 1.94
N GLU A 114 10.51 25.45 2.01
CA GLU A 114 9.06 25.23 1.98
C GLU A 114 8.73 24.44 0.70
N VAL A 115 8.05 23.30 0.82
CA VAL A 115 7.73 22.45 -0.33
C VAL A 115 6.35 22.86 -0.86
N GLN A 116 6.22 23.12 -2.16
CA GLN A 116 4.96 23.56 -2.75
C GLN A 116 3.89 22.47 -2.57
N LYS A 117 2.81 22.80 -1.85
CA LYS A 117 1.70 21.88 -1.58
C LYS A 117 0.74 21.86 -2.77
N LYS A 118 0.66 20.75 -3.50
CA LYS A 118 -0.39 20.50 -4.49
C LYS A 118 -1.24 19.31 -4.03
N THR A 119 -2.56 19.43 -4.18
CA THR A 119 -3.47 18.32 -3.92
C THR A 119 -3.58 17.47 -5.18
N HIS A 120 -3.25 16.18 -5.08
CA HIS A 120 -3.40 15.22 -6.16
C HIS A 120 -4.45 14.16 -5.81
N THR A 121 -5.10 13.60 -6.82
CA THR A 121 -6.03 12.49 -6.62
C THR A 121 -5.28 11.17 -6.66
N PHE A 122 -5.49 10.35 -5.63
CA PHE A 122 -5.10 8.96 -5.57
C PHE A 122 -6.36 8.10 -5.55
N TYR A 123 -6.21 6.80 -5.79
CA TYR A 123 -7.31 5.85 -5.82
C TYR A 123 -6.97 4.68 -4.94
N GLN A 124 -7.91 4.26 -4.10
CA GLN A 124 -7.84 2.94 -3.54
C GLN A 124 -8.37 1.93 -4.56
N VAL A 125 -7.64 0.84 -4.74
CA VAL A 125 -7.90 -0.12 -5.82
C VAL A 125 -7.83 -1.55 -5.31
N LEU A 126 -8.48 -2.47 -6.04
CA LEU A 126 -8.19 -3.89 -5.94
C LEU A 126 -7.29 -4.33 -7.11
N ILE A 127 -6.30 -5.17 -6.81
CA ILE A 127 -5.40 -5.81 -7.76
C ILE A 127 -5.97 -7.18 -8.16
N ASP A 128 -5.86 -7.55 -9.43
CA ASP A 128 -6.12 -8.91 -9.89
C ASP A 128 -5.08 -9.90 -9.33
N GLN A 129 -5.54 -10.91 -8.59
CA GLN A 129 -4.66 -11.89 -7.93
C GLN A 129 -3.79 -12.68 -8.91
N ARG A 130 -4.21 -12.82 -10.17
CA ARG A 130 -3.42 -13.51 -11.21
C ARG A 130 -2.14 -12.76 -11.55
N ASP A 131 -2.12 -11.45 -11.32
CA ASP A 131 -0.99 -10.60 -11.64
C ASP A 131 0.01 -10.51 -10.49
N CYS A 132 -0.43 -10.67 -9.23
CA CYS A 132 0.39 -10.52 -8.02
C CYS A 132 1.77 -11.19 -8.06
N PRO A 133 1.92 -12.46 -8.52
CA PRO A 133 3.25 -13.11 -8.60
C PRO A 133 4.26 -12.42 -9.53
N TYR A 134 3.78 -11.56 -10.44
CA TYR A 134 4.60 -10.84 -11.43
C TYR A 134 4.82 -9.37 -11.08
N ILE A 135 4.13 -8.86 -10.05
CA ILE A 135 4.27 -7.48 -9.61
C ILE A 135 5.57 -7.37 -8.81
N ARG A 136 6.47 -6.48 -9.23
CA ARG A 136 7.67 -6.12 -8.45
C ARG A 136 7.33 -5.14 -7.32
N ALA A 137 6.23 -5.42 -6.64
CA ALA A 137 5.81 -4.77 -5.42
C ALA A 137 5.57 -5.87 -4.39
N GLN A 138 5.96 -5.66 -3.14
CA GLN A 138 5.33 -6.44 -2.08
C GLN A 138 3.86 -6.07 -2.07
N THR A 139 3.02 -6.90 -2.69
CA THR A 139 1.55 -6.84 -2.61
C THR A 139 1.06 -7.32 -1.23
N GLU A 140 1.90 -7.17 -0.20
CA GLU A 140 1.47 -7.46 1.15
C GLU A 140 0.32 -6.52 1.47
N ALA A 141 -0.73 -7.17 1.94
CA ALA A 141 -2.02 -6.63 2.22
C ALA A 141 -1.97 -5.32 3.01
N VAL A 142 -2.91 -4.40 2.75
CA VAL A 142 -3.07 -3.20 3.58
C VAL A 142 -3.36 -3.65 5.01
N THR A 143 -2.40 -3.39 5.91
CA THR A 143 -2.49 -3.77 7.32
C THR A 143 -3.06 -2.66 8.17
N PHE A 144 -3.93 -3.00 9.13
CA PHE A 144 -4.38 -2.11 10.20
C PHE A 144 -4.50 -2.86 11.52
N LEU A 145 -4.59 -2.12 12.63
CA LEU A 145 -4.69 -2.72 13.95
C LEU A 145 -6.13 -3.17 14.24
N GLY A 146 -6.29 -4.40 14.72
CA GLY A 146 -7.58 -4.92 15.15
C GLY A 146 -8.15 -4.21 16.37
N ASN A 147 -9.48 -4.02 16.40
CA ASN A 147 -10.21 -3.38 17.50
C ASN A 147 -10.37 -4.24 18.77
N GLN A 148 -9.78 -5.44 18.84
CA GLN A 148 -9.93 -6.33 20.00
C GLN A 148 -8.75 -6.18 20.96
N GLU A 149 -9.05 -5.90 22.23
CA GLU A 149 -8.11 -5.66 23.34
C GLU A 149 -7.09 -6.80 23.59
N SER A 150 -7.24 -7.98 22.96
CA SER A 150 -6.44 -9.16 23.26
C SER A 150 -5.70 -9.79 22.07
N SER A 151 -6.01 -9.44 20.82
CA SER A 151 -5.33 -10.05 19.67
C SER A 151 -4.27 -9.10 19.10
N ARG A 152 -3.02 -9.56 19.02
CA ARG A 152 -1.94 -8.82 18.32
C ARG A 152 -2.15 -8.76 16.80
N SER A 153 -3.29 -9.21 16.30
CA SER A 153 -3.54 -9.46 14.90
C SER A 153 -3.55 -8.18 14.08
N LEU A 154 -2.58 -8.08 13.18
CA LEU A 154 -2.62 -7.19 12.04
C LEU A 154 -3.69 -7.71 11.08
N TYR A 155 -4.68 -6.89 10.78
CA TYR A 155 -5.67 -7.22 9.75
C TYR A 155 -5.11 -6.77 8.41
N ALA A 156 -4.90 -7.74 7.54
CA ALA A 156 -4.40 -7.57 6.21
C ALA A 156 -5.57 -7.68 5.22
N ILE A 157 -5.70 -6.73 4.28
CA ILE A 157 -6.55 -6.90 3.09
C ILE A 157 -5.66 -7.17 1.87
N PRO A 158 -5.51 -8.44 1.45
CA PRO A 158 -4.74 -8.80 0.27
C PRO A 158 -5.28 -8.10 -0.97
N GLY A 159 -4.38 -7.71 -1.87
CA GLY A 159 -4.76 -7.11 -3.16
C GLY A 159 -5.32 -5.68 -3.07
N LEU A 160 -5.33 -5.05 -1.91
CA LEU A 160 -5.66 -3.62 -1.79
C LEU A 160 -4.41 -2.76 -2.02
N ASP A 161 -4.51 -1.71 -2.83
CA ASP A 161 -3.39 -0.79 -3.11
C ASP A 161 -3.87 0.66 -3.26
N TYR A 162 -2.93 1.61 -3.31
CA TYR A 162 -3.16 3.02 -3.54
C TYR A 162 -2.40 3.49 -4.79
N VAL A 163 -3.13 3.99 -5.78
CA VAL A 163 -2.58 4.31 -7.11
C VAL A 163 -2.77 5.79 -7.40
N ALA A 164 -1.71 6.45 -7.88
CA ALA A 164 -1.80 7.85 -8.31
C ALA A 164 -2.61 7.96 -9.60
N HIS A 165 -3.30 9.07 -9.81
CA HIS A 165 -4.07 9.31 -11.04
C HIS A 165 -3.25 9.09 -12.32
N GLU A 166 -1.97 9.49 -12.32
CA GLU A 166 -1.05 9.38 -13.45
C GLU A 166 -0.59 7.94 -13.78
N ASP A 167 -0.84 7.00 -12.86
CA ASP A 167 -0.51 5.58 -13.00
C ASP A 167 -1.71 4.74 -13.50
N ILE A 168 -2.87 5.35 -13.74
CA ILE A 168 -4.05 4.67 -14.26
C ILE A 168 -4.03 4.66 -15.80
N LEU A 169 -3.95 3.48 -16.40
CA LEU A 169 -4.26 3.27 -17.82
C LEU A 169 -5.67 2.65 -17.91
N PRO A 170 -6.73 3.46 -18.08
CA PRO A 170 -8.09 2.96 -18.06
C PRO A 170 -8.35 2.01 -19.23
N TYR A 171 -9.20 1.02 -19.02
CA TYR A 171 -9.72 0.18 -20.10
C TYR A 171 -11.15 -0.27 -19.80
N SER A 172 -11.90 -0.63 -20.84
CA SER A 172 -13.22 -1.25 -20.75
C SER A 172 -13.15 -2.73 -21.11
N SER A 173 -14.01 -3.53 -20.48
CA SER A 173 -14.14 -4.96 -20.76
C SER A 173 -15.62 -5.33 -20.88
N GLY A 174 -15.92 -6.28 -21.77
CA GLY A 174 -17.24 -6.92 -21.84
C GLY A 174 -17.40 -8.12 -20.91
N GLU A 175 -16.35 -8.49 -20.16
CA GLU A 175 -16.39 -9.60 -19.22
C GLU A 175 -17.20 -9.22 -17.96
N GLN A 176 -18.06 -10.12 -17.49
CA GLN A 176 -18.77 -9.92 -16.22
C GLN A 176 -17.85 -10.02 -14.99
N HIS A 177 -16.75 -10.77 -15.10
CA HIS A 177 -15.78 -11.00 -14.03
C HIS A 177 -14.34 -10.70 -14.54
N PRO A 178 -14.02 -9.42 -14.81
CA PRO A 178 -12.75 -9.05 -15.43
C PRO A 178 -11.55 -9.23 -14.49
N LEU A 179 -11.79 -9.28 -13.18
CA LEU A 179 -10.77 -9.46 -12.14
C LEU A 179 -11.00 -10.73 -11.33
N GLN A 180 -9.91 -11.43 -11.00
CA GLN A 180 -9.93 -12.47 -9.99
C GLN A 180 -9.55 -11.88 -8.62
N HIS A 181 -10.54 -11.61 -7.77
CA HIS A 181 -10.32 -11.09 -6.42
C HIS A 181 -11.49 -11.42 -5.48
N GLU A 182 -11.22 -11.88 -4.25
CA GLU A 182 -12.25 -12.32 -3.29
C GLU A 182 -13.26 -11.23 -2.88
N LEU A 183 -12.85 -9.96 -2.99
CA LEU A 183 -13.70 -8.80 -2.67
C LEU A 183 -14.43 -8.21 -3.87
N PHE A 184 -14.13 -8.64 -5.10
CA PHE A 184 -14.68 -8.01 -6.31
C PHE A 184 -16.21 -8.06 -6.32
N ASP A 185 -16.79 -9.27 -6.31
CA ASP A 185 -18.25 -9.47 -6.30
C ASP A 185 -18.91 -9.08 -4.98
N LYS A 186 -18.12 -8.93 -3.92
CA LYS A 186 -18.62 -8.40 -2.65
C LYS A 186 -18.77 -6.89 -2.71
N PHE A 187 -17.92 -6.17 -3.42
CA PHE A 187 -17.88 -4.70 -3.42
C PHE A 187 -18.55 -4.07 -4.63
N LEU A 188 -18.58 -4.76 -5.76
CA LEU A 188 -19.01 -4.22 -7.04
C LEU A 188 -20.10 -5.09 -7.66
N ALA A 189 -21.11 -4.47 -8.25
CA ALA A 189 -22.16 -5.16 -8.99
C ALA A 189 -22.09 -4.75 -10.47
N HIS A 190 -22.14 -5.74 -11.37
CA HIS A 190 -22.15 -5.51 -12.81
C HIS A 190 -23.50 -4.95 -13.26
N GLN A 191 -23.50 -3.77 -13.87
CA GLN A 191 -24.64 -3.08 -14.47
C GLN A 191 -24.25 -2.62 -15.89
N PRO A 192 -24.64 -3.35 -16.94
CA PRO A 192 -24.18 -3.08 -18.31
C PRO A 192 -24.66 -1.73 -18.87
N ASP A 193 -25.71 -1.13 -18.28
CA ASP A 193 -26.24 0.18 -18.67
C ASP A 193 -25.48 1.36 -18.03
N LYS A 194 -24.43 1.10 -17.27
CA LYS A 194 -23.58 2.10 -16.60
C LYS A 194 -22.19 2.15 -17.24
N ASP A 195 -21.56 3.32 -17.12
CA ASP A 195 -20.17 3.54 -17.52
C ASP A 195 -19.42 4.22 -16.36
N PRO A 196 -18.50 3.52 -15.65
CA PRO A 196 -18.10 2.13 -15.87
C PRO A 196 -19.23 1.13 -15.50
N PRO A 197 -19.20 -0.11 -16.03
CA PRO A 197 -20.28 -1.09 -15.83
C PRO A 197 -20.26 -1.77 -14.46
N PHE A 198 -19.46 -1.29 -13.51
CA PHE A 198 -19.39 -1.83 -12.16
C PHE A 198 -19.71 -0.74 -11.15
N VAL A 199 -20.74 -0.94 -10.34
CA VAL A 199 -21.18 0.05 -9.35
C VAL A 199 -20.93 -0.42 -7.93
N ALA A 200 -20.67 0.51 -7.02
CA ALA A 200 -20.49 0.24 -5.60
C ALA A 200 -21.73 -0.38 -4.97
N GLN A 201 -21.57 -1.57 -4.37
CA GLN A 201 -22.56 -2.19 -3.49
C GLN A 201 -22.55 -1.56 -2.09
N GLU A 202 -23.60 -1.80 -1.31
CA GLU A 202 -23.72 -1.28 0.07
C GLU A 202 -22.61 -1.78 0.98
N THR A 203 -22.15 -3.01 0.77
CA THR A 203 -20.98 -3.62 1.40
C THR A 203 -19.70 -2.78 1.24
N LEU A 204 -19.42 -2.25 0.03
CA LEU A 204 -18.28 -1.37 -0.20
C LEU A 204 -18.44 -0.05 0.55
N ARG A 205 -19.64 0.54 0.53
CA ARG A 205 -19.94 1.81 1.21
C ARG A 205 -19.82 1.68 2.73
N ALA A 206 -20.40 0.62 3.29
CA ALA A 206 -20.30 0.28 4.71
C ALA A 206 -18.84 0.01 5.11
N TRP A 207 -18.10 -0.72 4.28
CA TRP A 207 -16.68 -0.99 4.52
C TRP A 207 -15.84 0.29 4.45
N GLN A 208 -16.07 1.17 3.48
CA GLN A 208 -15.40 2.47 3.39
C GLN A 208 -15.68 3.31 4.63
N LYS A 209 -16.95 3.46 5.03
CA LYS A 209 -17.34 4.24 6.21
C LYS A 209 -16.69 3.70 7.49
N LYS A 210 -16.66 2.39 7.66
CA LYS A 210 -16.07 1.74 8.85
C LYS A 210 -14.56 1.93 8.94
N ASN A 211 -13.86 1.89 7.80
CA ASN A 211 -12.40 1.89 7.77
C ASN A 211 -11.79 3.23 7.35
N HIS A 212 -12.61 4.24 7.05
CA HIS A 212 -12.17 5.55 6.54
C HIS A 212 -10.98 6.14 7.32
N PRO A 213 -10.95 6.16 8.67
CA PRO A 213 -9.82 6.74 9.40
C PRO A 213 -8.48 6.07 9.10
N TRP A 214 -8.47 4.75 8.86
CA TRP A 214 -7.26 3.94 8.66
C TRP A 214 -6.85 3.84 7.19
N LEU A 215 -7.77 4.13 6.29
CA LEU A 215 -7.55 4.08 4.84
C LEU A 215 -7.21 5.45 4.25
N GLU A 216 -7.37 6.52 5.03
CA GLU A 216 -7.15 7.87 4.54
C GLU A 216 -5.69 8.07 4.14
N LEU A 217 -5.52 8.39 2.86
CA LEU A 217 -4.26 8.80 2.29
C LEU A 217 -4.24 10.34 2.29
N SER A 218 -3.57 10.93 3.28
CA SER A 218 -3.53 12.38 3.48
C SER A 218 -2.32 13.04 2.83
N ASP A 219 -1.16 12.38 2.89
CA ASP A 219 0.12 12.98 2.56
C ASP A 219 0.99 12.02 1.73
N VAL A 220 1.69 12.57 0.74
CA VAL A 220 2.63 11.85 -0.12
C VAL A 220 3.88 12.69 -0.26
N HIS A 221 5.03 12.08 -0.03
CA HIS A 221 6.33 12.76 -0.07
C HIS A 221 7.16 12.22 -1.22
N LYS A 222 7.71 13.10 -2.06
CA LYS A 222 8.53 12.72 -3.22
C LYS A 222 9.85 13.49 -3.22
N GLU A 223 10.95 12.81 -3.49
CA GLU A 223 12.27 13.40 -3.74
C GLU A 223 13.06 12.51 -4.69
N THR A 224 13.73 13.13 -5.66
CA THR A 224 14.61 12.47 -6.63
C THR A 224 16.07 12.82 -6.34
N THR A 225 16.91 11.80 -6.21
CA THR A 225 18.36 11.94 -6.05
C THR A 225 19.06 11.07 -7.08
N GLU A 226 19.98 11.63 -7.87
CA GLU A 226 20.79 10.86 -8.83
C GLU A 226 19.95 10.01 -9.81
N GLY A 227 18.79 10.54 -10.23
CA GLY A 227 17.86 9.85 -11.13
C GLY A 227 16.98 8.80 -10.46
N ILE A 228 17.09 8.59 -9.14
CA ILE A 228 16.23 7.68 -8.38
C ILE A 228 15.20 8.50 -7.60
N ARG A 229 13.93 8.31 -7.94
CA ARG A 229 12.80 8.92 -7.25
C ARG A 229 12.29 8.01 -6.15
N VAL A 230 12.16 8.57 -4.95
CA VAL A 230 11.55 7.91 -3.79
C VAL A 230 10.22 8.59 -3.51
N THR A 231 9.13 7.81 -3.54
CA THR A 231 7.81 8.24 -3.08
C THR A 231 7.46 7.53 -1.79
N VAL A 232 7.01 8.27 -0.76
CA VAL A 232 6.63 7.73 0.55
C VAL A 232 5.19 8.12 0.88
N ILE A 233 4.41 7.16 1.37
CA ILE A 233 3.02 7.35 1.79
C ILE A 233 2.84 6.73 3.18
N PRO A 234 2.75 7.53 4.27
CA PRO A 234 2.48 7.03 5.61
C PRO A 234 0.98 6.81 5.85
N PHE A 235 0.67 5.79 6.64
CA PHE A 235 -0.68 5.43 7.06
C PHE A 235 -0.68 5.13 8.55
N TYR A 236 -1.50 5.86 9.32
CA TYR A 236 -1.72 5.55 10.73
C TYR A 236 -2.57 4.28 10.86
N MET A 237 -2.13 3.34 11.69
CA MET A 237 -2.79 2.04 11.87
C MET A 237 -3.56 1.92 13.18
N GLY A 238 -3.29 2.81 14.14
CA GLY A 238 -3.90 2.78 15.47
C GLY A 238 -2.87 2.85 16.60
N CYS A 239 -3.38 2.92 17.81
CA CYS A 239 -2.58 2.83 19.02
C CYS A 239 -3.07 1.68 19.91
N ARG A 240 -2.17 1.23 20.79
CA ARG A 240 -2.50 0.31 21.88
C ARG A 240 -1.99 0.90 23.17
N GLU A 241 -2.89 1.00 24.12
CA GLU A 241 -2.56 1.40 25.47
C GLU A 241 -2.22 0.18 26.30
N THR A 242 -1.13 0.27 27.05
CA THR A 242 -0.81 -0.65 28.15
C THR A 242 -0.82 0.15 29.44
N PRO A 243 -0.94 -0.48 30.62
CA PRO A 243 -0.86 0.24 31.89
C PRO A 243 0.44 1.04 32.07
N ALA A 244 1.50 0.74 31.30
CA ALA A 244 2.80 1.41 31.39
C ALA A 244 3.04 2.46 30.30
N ALA A 245 2.46 2.30 29.10
CA ALA A 245 2.71 3.18 27.95
C ALA A 245 1.71 2.96 26.81
N SER A 246 1.51 3.98 25.97
CA SER A 246 0.81 3.89 24.69
C SER A 246 1.80 3.68 23.53
N VAL A 247 1.52 2.71 22.67
CA VAL A 247 2.33 2.42 21.46
C VAL A 247 1.48 2.68 20.22
N TYR A 248 1.97 3.56 19.36
CA TYR A 248 1.32 4.00 18.13
C TYR A 248 2.00 3.31 16.94
N TRP A 249 1.20 2.89 15.96
CA TRP A 249 1.68 2.13 14.80
C TRP A 249 1.36 2.84 13.50
N TRP A 250 2.33 2.84 12.59
CA TRP A 250 2.15 3.30 11.22
C TRP A 250 2.68 2.26 10.24
N ARG A 251 2.03 2.16 9.08
CA ARG A 251 2.59 1.53 7.89
C ARG A 251 3.04 2.64 6.95
N TYR A 252 4.11 2.41 6.22
CA TYR A 252 4.50 3.28 5.12
C TYR A 252 4.63 2.46 3.83
N CYS A 253 4.17 3.02 2.72
CA CYS A 253 4.43 2.51 1.38
C CYS A 253 5.58 3.33 0.76
N ILE A 254 6.59 2.64 0.26
CA ILE A 254 7.73 3.24 -0.44
C ILE A 254 7.78 2.71 -1.85
N ARG A 255 7.80 3.63 -2.82
CA ARG A 255 8.05 3.33 -4.22
C ARG A 255 9.38 3.95 -4.64
N LEU A 256 10.23 3.11 -5.21
CA LEU A 256 11.49 3.46 -5.83
C LEU A 256 11.31 3.43 -7.34
N GLU A 257 11.74 4.47 -8.03
CA GLU A 257 11.71 4.54 -9.49
C GLU A 257 13.06 5.01 -10.02
N ASN A 258 13.64 4.25 -10.94
CA ASN A 258 14.79 4.64 -11.71
C ASN A 258 14.33 5.41 -12.95
N LEU A 259 14.60 6.71 -12.95
CA LEU A 259 14.36 7.63 -14.06
C LEU A 259 15.59 7.78 -14.96
N GLY A 260 16.71 7.15 -14.59
CA GLY A 260 17.93 7.11 -15.38
C GLY A 260 17.97 5.96 -16.38
N GLU A 261 19.01 5.95 -17.20
CA GLU A 261 19.20 4.96 -18.28
C GLU A 261 20.01 3.73 -17.83
N LEU A 262 20.76 3.84 -16.72
CA LEU A 262 21.62 2.77 -16.21
C LEU A 262 20.91 2.02 -15.08
N SER A 263 21.14 0.71 -14.98
CA SER A 263 20.59 -0.05 -13.86
C SER A 263 21.27 0.33 -12.54
N VAL A 264 20.48 0.29 -11.48
CA VAL A 264 20.97 0.47 -10.10
C VAL A 264 20.43 -0.64 -9.21
N GLN A 265 21.17 -1.01 -8.18
CA GLN A 265 20.71 -1.94 -7.15
C GLN A 265 20.67 -1.24 -5.78
N LEU A 266 19.56 -1.40 -5.06
CA LEU A 266 19.50 -1.02 -3.66
C LEU A 266 20.27 -2.03 -2.82
N ARG A 267 21.23 -1.55 -2.02
CA ARG A 267 22.11 -2.37 -1.18
C ARG A 267 21.79 -2.26 0.30
N GLU A 268 21.55 -1.04 0.79
CA GLU A 268 21.35 -0.79 2.22
C GLU A 268 20.26 0.26 2.44
N ARG A 269 19.62 0.19 3.61
CA ARG A 269 18.73 1.22 4.14
C ARG A 269 19.33 1.82 5.40
N HIS A 270 19.16 3.12 5.57
CA HIS A 270 19.52 3.85 6.76
C HIS A 270 18.39 4.82 7.12
N TRP A 271 17.67 4.51 8.19
CA TRP A 271 16.56 5.28 8.71
C TRP A 271 16.96 6.08 9.94
N ARG A 272 16.36 7.27 10.06
CA ARG A 272 16.37 8.12 11.25
C ARG A 272 14.92 8.39 11.62
N ILE A 273 14.58 8.09 12.87
CA ILE A 273 13.22 8.14 13.39
C ILE A 273 13.27 9.04 14.61
N PHE A 274 12.59 10.18 14.55
CA PHE A 274 12.53 11.14 15.64
C PHE A 274 11.13 11.21 16.20
N SER A 275 10.94 10.81 17.46
CA SER A 275 9.64 10.90 18.13
C SER A 275 9.44 12.27 18.78
N LEU A 276 8.18 12.65 18.99
CA LEU A 276 7.84 13.87 19.75
C LEU A 276 8.36 13.83 21.21
N SER A 277 8.61 12.65 21.77
CA SER A 277 9.25 12.50 23.09
C SER A 277 10.72 12.95 23.11
N GLY A 278 11.29 13.30 21.96
CA GLY A 278 12.70 13.70 21.82
C GLY A 278 13.66 12.54 21.57
N THR A 279 13.15 11.33 21.37
CA THR A 279 13.98 10.14 21.12
C THR A 279 14.37 10.10 19.63
N LEU A 280 15.66 9.96 19.34
CA LEU A 280 16.18 9.70 18.00
C LEU A 280 16.65 8.26 17.89
N GLU A 281 15.97 7.46 17.08
CA GLU A 281 16.36 6.10 16.74
C GLU A 281 16.98 6.05 15.34
N THR A 282 17.92 5.14 15.14
CA THR A 282 18.58 4.93 13.85
C THR A 282 18.58 3.45 13.51
N VAL A 283 18.08 3.10 12.33
CA VAL A 283 18.03 1.72 11.85
C VAL A 283 18.86 1.61 10.59
N ARG A 284 19.83 0.68 10.57
CA ARG A 284 20.64 0.35 9.38
C ARG A 284 20.51 -1.12 9.07
N GLY A 285 20.46 -1.46 7.78
CA GLY A 285 20.40 -2.85 7.37
C GLY A 285 20.54 -3.05 5.87
N ARG A 286 20.86 -4.28 5.49
CA ARG A 286 20.95 -4.70 4.09
C ARG A 286 19.55 -4.77 3.46
N GLY A 287 19.45 -4.27 2.23
CA GLY A 287 18.23 -4.29 1.44
C GLY A 287 17.04 -3.60 2.10
N VAL A 288 15.86 -3.90 1.58
CA VAL A 288 14.55 -3.57 2.12
C VAL A 288 13.72 -4.84 2.13
N VAL A 289 13.01 -5.14 3.22
CA VAL A 289 12.09 -6.29 3.32
C VAL A 289 12.70 -7.63 2.83
N GLY A 290 13.98 -7.84 3.14
CA GLY A 290 14.74 -9.04 2.73
C GLY A 290 15.22 -9.04 1.27
N GLN A 291 15.03 -7.95 0.52
CA GLN A 291 15.35 -7.85 -0.90
C GLN A 291 16.34 -6.72 -1.20
N GLU A 292 17.17 -6.91 -2.22
CA GLU A 292 18.06 -5.91 -2.81
C GLU A 292 17.65 -5.64 -4.26
N PRO A 293 16.55 -4.89 -4.48
CA PRO A 293 15.95 -4.76 -5.80
C PRO A 293 16.89 -4.07 -6.80
N ILE A 294 17.01 -4.67 -7.98
CA ILE A 294 17.64 -4.06 -9.15
C ILE A 294 16.58 -3.27 -9.92
N LEU A 295 16.79 -1.98 -10.14
CA LEU A 295 15.96 -1.10 -10.94
C LEU A 295 16.65 -0.86 -12.28
N SER A 296 16.14 -1.49 -13.34
CA SER A 296 16.71 -1.39 -14.70
C SER A 296 15.74 -0.64 -15.62
N PRO A 297 16.16 -0.15 -16.79
CA PRO A 297 15.23 0.49 -17.73
C PRO A 297 14.02 -0.38 -18.13
N ARG A 298 14.19 -1.71 -18.13
CA ARG A 298 13.10 -2.66 -18.42
C ARG A 298 12.17 -2.91 -17.24
N LEU A 299 12.66 -2.71 -16.02
CA LEU A 299 11.92 -2.92 -14.77
C LEU A 299 12.29 -1.77 -13.82
N PRO A 300 11.82 -0.54 -14.10
CA PRO A 300 12.37 0.68 -13.51
C PRO A 300 11.87 0.94 -12.09
N ALA A 301 10.89 0.18 -11.59
CA ALA A 301 10.28 0.45 -10.31
C ALA A 301 10.23 -0.76 -9.38
N PHE A 302 10.24 -0.48 -8.09
CA PHE A 302 10.00 -1.41 -7.00
C PHE A 302 9.18 -0.72 -5.91
N GLN A 303 8.20 -1.42 -5.34
CA GLN A 303 7.38 -0.89 -4.25
C GLN A 303 7.33 -1.86 -3.08
N TYR A 304 7.36 -1.35 -1.84
CA TYR A 304 7.18 -2.18 -0.66
C TYR A 304 6.46 -1.44 0.44
N SER A 305 5.87 -2.20 1.35
CA SER A 305 5.31 -1.67 2.59
C SER A 305 6.08 -2.21 3.79
N SER A 306 6.21 -1.40 4.83
CA SER A 306 6.74 -1.83 6.13
C SER A 306 6.14 -0.96 7.23
N HIS A 307 6.50 -1.23 8.48
CA HIS A 307 5.86 -0.68 9.66
C HIS A 307 6.87 0.03 10.55
N VAL A 308 6.36 0.89 11.42
CA VAL A 308 7.10 1.54 12.50
C VAL A 308 6.16 1.72 13.68
N SER A 309 6.71 1.62 14.89
CA SER A 309 5.99 1.95 16.11
C SER A 309 6.71 3.03 16.89
N LEU A 310 5.96 3.90 17.56
CA LEU A 310 6.48 4.93 18.46
C LEU A 310 5.76 4.89 19.80
N GLN A 311 6.47 5.20 20.87
CA GLN A 311 5.87 5.51 22.18
C GLN A 311 5.42 6.97 22.30
N ALA A 312 5.03 7.58 21.17
CA ALA A 312 4.59 8.96 21.06
C ALA A 312 3.52 9.07 19.96
N PRO A 313 2.54 9.99 20.10
CA PRO A 313 1.46 10.16 19.12
C PRO A 313 1.93 10.76 17.79
N SER A 314 3.13 11.33 17.76
CA SER A 314 3.71 11.84 16.52
C SER A 314 5.24 11.72 16.47
N GLY A 315 5.76 11.86 15.26
CA GLY A 315 7.18 11.84 14.97
C GLY A 315 7.49 12.15 13.50
N HIS A 316 8.76 12.11 13.15
CA HIS A 316 9.26 12.29 11.79
C HIS A 316 10.22 11.17 11.42
N MET A 317 10.13 10.72 10.17
CA MET A 317 11.05 9.73 9.62
C MET A 317 11.71 10.27 8.36
N TRP A 318 13.00 9.99 8.21
CA TRP A 318 13.77 10.26 7.00
C TRP A 318 14.96 9.31 6.92
N GLY A 319 15.68 9.31 5.80
CA GLY A 319 16.78 8.38 5.66
C GLY A 319 17.45 8.41 4.30
N THR A 320 18.21 7.37 4.03
CA THR A 320 18.89 7.16 2.76
C THR A 320 18.87 5.67 2.38
N PHE A 321 18.76 5.40 1.09
CA PHE A 321 19.10 4.12 0.49
C PHE A 321 20.50 4.19 -0.12
N ARG A 322 21.36 3.22 0.19
CA ARG A 322 22.63 3.03 -0.49
C ARG A 322 22.36 2.32 -1.81
N MET A 323 22.71 2.96 -2.92
CA MET A 323 22.51 2.46 -4.27
C MET A 323 23.85 2.15 -4.93
N GLU A 324 23.92 1.07 -5.70
CA GLU A 324 25.09 0.63 -6.46
C GLU A 324 24.76 0.60 -7.96
N ARG A 325 25.57 1.26 -8.79
CA ARG A 325 25.48 1.20 -10.26
C ARG A 325 26.21 -0.03 -10.80
N GLU A 326 25.98 -0.36 -12.08
CA GLU A 326 26.65 -1.49 -12.75
C GLU A 326 28.18 -1.37 -12.80
N ASP A 327 28.72 -0.15 -12.72
CA ASP A 327 30.16 0.13 -12.67
C ASP A 327 30.77 0.02 -11.24
N GLY A 328 29.95 -0.33 -10.24
CA GLY A 328 30.34 -0.39 -8.83
C GLY A 328 30.32 0.96 -8.11
N HIS A 329 29.95 2.06 -8.79
CA HIS A 329 29.80 3.35 -8.14
C HIS A 329 28.64 3.32 -7.14
N MET A 330 28.92 3.80 -5.93
CA MET A 330 27.98 3.81 -4.81
C MET A 330 27.55 5.24 -4.48
N PHE A 331 26.25 5.46 -4.33
CA PHE A 331 25.68 6.75 -3.95
C PHE A 331 24.51 6.59 -2.97
N ASP A 332 24.19 7.66 -2.25
CA ASP A 332 23.08 7.67 -1.29
C ASP A 332 21.87 8.37 -1.91
N CYS A 333 20.78 7.64 -2.08
CA CYS A 333 19.49 8.17 -2.51
C CYS A 333 18.67 8.60 -1.29
N ARG A 334 18.19 9.84 -1.27
CA ARG A 334 17.47 10.37 -0.10
C ARG A 334 16.04 9.85 -0.02
N ILE A 335 15.63 9.55 1.21
CA ILE A 335 14.23 9.33 1.54
C ILE A 335 13.70 10.65 2.11
N PRO A 336 12.70 11.28 1.47
CA PRO A 336 12.21 12.57 1.91
C PRO A 336 11.61 12.46 3.32
N PRO A 337 11.89 13.41 4.23
CA PRO A 337 11.21 13.52 5.50
C PRO A 337 9.69 13.50 5.37
N PHE A 338 9.05 12.65 6.16
CA PHE A 338 7.60 12.54 6.29
C PHE A 338 7.18 12.48 7.75
N SER A 339 5.96 12.97 8.03
CA SER A 339 5.40 12.97 9.37
C SER A 339 4.64 11.68 9.64
N LEU A 340 4.72 11.26 10.90
CA LEU A 340 3.88 10.23 11.51
C LEU A 340 2.96 10.96 12.47
N GLU A 341 1.68 11.06 12.13
CA GLU A 341 0.69 11.74 12.95
C GLU A 341 -0.39 10.74 13.34
N SER A 342 -0.71 10.63 14.63
CA SER A 342 -1.93 9.97 15.08
C SER A 342 -3.12 10.88 14.84
N LYS A 343 -4.25 10.32 14.42
CA LYS A 343 -5.51 11.08 14.40
C LYS A 343 -6.03 11.20 15.84
N PRO A 344 -6.53 12.37 16.27
CA PRO A 344 -7.23 12.46 17.55
C PRO A 344 -8.47 11.55 17.50
N ASP A 345 -8.64 10.73 18.54
CA ASP A 345 -9.87 9.94 18.70
C ASP A 345 -11.02 10.89 19.03
N ASP A 346 -12.00 11.02 18.13
CA ASP A 346 -13.25 11.77 18.34
C ASP A 346 -14.18 11.09 19.38
N ASN A 347 -13.65 10.32 20.33
CA ASN A 347 -14.44 9.54 21.28
C ASN A 347 -14.55 10.17 22.69
N SER A 348 -14.17 11.44 22.86
CA SER A 348 -14.50 12.22 24.05
C SER A 348 -15.87 12.91 23.91
N GLY A 349 -16.91 12.14 23.66
CA GLY A 349 -18.31 12.57 23.75
C GLY A 349 -18.87 12.25 25.12
N ASN A 350 -18.65 13.14 26.10
CA ASN A 350 -19.34 13.13 27.39
C ASN A 350 -20.85 13.19 27.18
N GLY A 351 -21.53 12.05 27.33
CA GLY A 351 -22.98 11.99 27.49
C GLY A 351 -23.39 12.37 28.90
N SER A 352 -23.36 13.66 29.22
CA SER A 352 -24.15 14.19 30.34
C SER A 352 -25.62 14.17 29.91
N ILE A 353 -26.39 13.32 30.58
CA ILE A 353 -27.85 13.29 30.49
C ILE A 353 -28.36 14.60 31.11
N ASP A 354 -28.85 15.51 30.27
CA ASP A 354 -29.70 16.61 30.71
C ASP A 354 -31.15 16.28 30.31
N ASP A 355 -31.98 16.14 31.34
CA ASP A 355 -33.41 15.92 31.28
C ASP A 355 -34.13 17.11 30.61
N ALA A 356 -34.81 16.84 29.50
CA ALA A 356 -35.83 17.72 28.94
C ALA A 356 -37.15 16.96 28.80
N ASN A 357 -37.92 17.06 29.88
CA ASN A 357 -39.33 16.70 30.00
C ASN A 357 -40.18 17.47 28.97
N THR A 358 -40.95 16.78 28.12
CA THR A 358 -42.29 17.18 27.61
C THR A 358 -42.85 16.09 26.69
N THR A 359 -43.86 15.32 27.11
CA THR A 359 -44.97 14.94 26.22
C THR A 359 -46.23 14.63 27.05
N LEU A 360 -47.29 15.38 26.78
CA LEU A 360 -48.64 15.20 27.29
C LEU A 360 -49.37 14.02 26.60
N GLY A 361 -50.14 13.28 27.40
CA GLY A 361 -51.40 12.61 27.02
C GLY A 361 -51.26 11.20 26.43
N SER A 362 -52.11 10.22 26.73
CA SER A 362 -53.28 10.13 27.60
C SER A 362 -53.75 8.67 27.66
N LYS A 363 -54.38 8.31 28.80
CA LYS A 363 -55.40 7.27 29.02
C LYS A 363 -55.03 5.78 29.04
N GLN A 364 -55.08 5.26 30.26
CA GLN A 364 -55.44 3.89 30.71
C GLN A 364 -56.90 3.53 30.31
N PRO A 365 -57.29 2.23 30.27
CA PRO A 365 -57.67 1.48 31.51
C PRO A 365 -57.30 -0.04 31.50
N SER A 366 -56.72 -0.61 32.57
CA SER A 366 -57.30 -1.44 33.66
C SER A 366 -57.58 -2.94 33.37
N GLY A 367 -57.05 -3.83 34.23
CA GLY A 367 -57.43 -5.25 34.44
C GLY A 367 -56.35 -6.27 34.02
N ALA A 368 -56.06 -7.40 34.67
CA ALA A 368 -56.41 -8.00 35.97
C ALA A 368 -55.46 -9.20 36.23
N SER A 369 -55.08 -9.39 37.51
CA SER A 369 -54.79 -10.62 38.29
C SER A 369 -54.35 -11.98 37.68
N GLY A 370 -53.40 -12.61 38.39
CA GLY A 370 -53.19 -14.08 38.51
C GLY A 370 -51.75 -14.50 38.13
N GLY A 371 -50.89 -15.15 38.93
CA GLY A 371 -51.06 -16.03 40.09
C GLY A 371 -50.45 -17.40 39.75
N GLY A 372 -49.46 -17.88 40.52
CA GLY A 372 -49.04 -19.30 40.47
C GLY A 372 -47.54 -19.56 40.60
N ASP A 373 -47.11 -19.88 41.83
CA ASP A 373 -45.90 -20.63 42.19
C ASP A 373 -45.87 -22.02 41.53
N ASP A 374 -44.68 -22.60 41.28
CA ASP A 374 -44.24 -23.82 41.97
C ASP A 374 -42.77 -24.18 41.63
N SER A 375 -42.26 -25.16 42.36
CA SER A 375 -40.93 -25.21 42.92
C SER A 375 -40.06 -26.38 42.39
N THR A 376 -38.75 -26.19 42.57
CA THR A 376 -37.62 -27.14 42.52
C THR A 376 -37.88 -28.51 43.19
N PRO A 377 -37.12 -29.60 42.88
CA PRO A 377 -35.81 -29.75 43.53
C PRO A 377 -34.69 -30.51 42.77
N SER A 378 -33.52 -30.30 43.35
CA SER A 378 -32.16 -30.82 43.18
C SER A 378 -31.97 -32.34 43.11
N SER A 379 -30.88 -32.77 42.49
CA SER A 379 -30.08 -33.92 42.96
C SER A 379 -28.59 -33.77 42.65
N THR A 380 -27.79 -34.31 43.56
CA THR A 380 -26.35 -34.14 43.79
C THR A 380 -25.62 -35.41 43.37
N THR A 381 -24.39 -35.34 42.82
CA THR A 381 -23.30 -36.31 43.11
C THR A 381 -21.94 -35.84 42.58
N THR A 382 -20.91 -36.15 43.36
CA THR A 382 -19.50 -35.69 43.36
C THR A 382 -18.54 -36.71 42.71
N PRO A 383 -17.21 -36.44 42.61
CA PRO A 383 -16.36 -36.83 41.49
C PRO A 383 -15.38 -38.00 41.76
N THR A 384 -14.70 -38.46 40.70
CA THR A 384 -13.52 -39.33 40.79
C THR A 384 -12.36 -38.85 39.90
N SER A 385 -11.16 -38.99 40.46
CA SER A 385 -9.83 -38.57 40.01
C SER A 385 -9.14 -39.53 39.04
N SER A 386 -8.25 -39.04 38.16
CA SER A 386 -6.95 -39.70 37.87
C SER A 386 -5.97 -38.83 37.06
N THR A 387 -4.86 -38.50 37.73
CA THR A 387 -3.42 -38.54 37.37
C THR A 387 -2.91 -38.32 35.92
N LYS A 388 -1.97 -37.36 35.81
CA LYS A 388 -0.96 -37.05 34.75
C LYS A 388 0.13 -38.15 34.57
N PRO A 389 0.89 -38.21 33.45
CA PRO A 389 2.14 -37.41 33.25
C PRO A 389 2.31 -36.87 31.80
N ASN A 390 2.57 -35.58 31.60
CA ASN A 390 3.89 -34.94 31.44
C ASN A 390 4.73 -35.40 30.23
N THR A 391 4.85 -34.55 29.21
CA THR A 391 6.03 -34.53 28.32
C THR A 391 6.34 -33.09 27.91
N LYS A 392 7.63 -32.75 28.03
CA LYS A 392 8.24 -31.42 27.97
C LYS A 392 8.36 -30.89 26.54
N ASN A 393 8.23 -29.56 26.45
CA ASN A 393 8.97 -28.58 25.65
C ASN A 393 9.71 -29.06 24.38
N ASN A 394 9.42 -28.39 23.26
CA ASN A 394 10.45 -27.54 22.69
C ASN A 394 9.86 -26.29 22.01
N LYS A 395 10.29 -25.14 22.54
CA LYS A 395 10.18 -23.79 21.99
C LYS A 395 11.16 -23.66 20.82
N ASN A 396 10.77 -22.97 19.76
CA ASN A 396 11.64 -22.06 19.01
C ASN A 396 10.75 -21.26 18.05
N ASP A 397 10.16 -20.18 18.58
CA ASP A 397 9.68 -19.06 17.79
C ASP A 397 10.88 -18.16 17.49
N GLY A 398 11.16 -17.96 16.20
CA GLY A 398 12.05 -16.92 15.72
C GLY A 398 11.23 -15.68 15.41
N ASP A 399 11.24 -14.72 16.34
CA ASP A 399 10.80 -13.35 16.11
C ASP A 399 11.91 -12.60 15.34
N ASP A 400 11.64 -12.26 14.08
CA ASP A 400 12.37 -11.23 13.33
C ASP A 400 11.32 -10.35 12.64
N ALA A 401 10.90 -9.28 13.33
CA ALA A 401 10.31 -8.10 12.72
C ALA A 401 10.37 -6.96 13.75
N VAL A 402 11.27 -6.00 13.49
CA VAL A 402 11.25 -4.65 14.08
C VAL A 402 10.40 -3.76 13.19
#